data_AF-A0A654G5L9-F1
#
_entry.id   AF-A0A654G5L9-F1
#
_cell.length_a   1.000
_cell.length_b   1.000
_cell.length_c   1.000
_cell.angle_alpha   90.00
_cell.angle_beta   90.00
_cell.angle_gamma   90.00
#
_symmetry.space_group_name_H-M   'P 1'
#
loop_
_entity.id
_entity.type
_entity.pdbx_description
1 polymer ?
#
loop_
_entity_poly.entity_id
_entity_poly.type
_entity_poly.pdbx_seq_one_letter_code
_entity_poly.pdbx_strand_id
1 'polypeptide(L)'
;MMRMFTGGRNLHRPAITRIATSFITLAQFHRLKDNLRKMVHSDEWNASKWTKEAGGMKIKSFFFQESFWKNVLHALKLGGPLIQVLRMVDGERKPPMGYIYGAMDQAKETIMKSFTYKEVNYKMAFEIIDRRWDIQLHRPLHAAGYYLNP
;
A
#
# COMPACT_ATOMS: atom_id res chain seq x y z
N MET A 1 -25.95 1.98 -2.32
CA MET A 1 -25.26 1.42 -3.51
C MET A 1 -23.93 0.74 -3.15
N MET A 2 -22.85 1.45 -2.81
CA MET A 2 -21.52 0.82 -2.57
C MET A 2 -21.54 -0.40 -1.63
N ARG A 3 -22.15 -0.29 -0.44
CA ARG A 3 -22.24 -1.41 0.52
C ARG A 3 -22.96 -2.65 -0.03
N MET A 4 -23.89 -2.49 -0.98
CA MET A 4 -24.61 -3.61 -1.60
C MET A 4 -23.65 -4.43 -2.47
N PHE A 5 -22.89 -3.76 -3.33
CA PHE A 5 -21.92 -4.41 -4.22
C PHE A 5 -20.68 -4.93 -3.50
N THR A 6 -20.31 -4.36 -2.36
CA THR A 6 -19.16 -4.80 -1.57
C THR A 6 -19.50 -5.82 -0.48
N GLY A 7 -20.76 -6.29 -0.38
CA GLY A 7 -21.18 -7.22 0.66
C GLY A 7 -20.97 -6.65 2.07
N GLY A 8 -21.28 -5.36 2.25
CA GLY A 8 -21.14 -4.63 3.51
C GLY A 8 -19.71 -4.19 3.85
N ARG A 9 -18.70 -4.54 3.04
CA ARG A 9 -17.30 -4.19 3.28
C ARG A 9 -17.04 -2.70 3.01
N ASN A 10 -16.31 -2.05 3.91
CA ASN A 10 -15.94 -0.65 3.76
C ASN A 10 -14.69 -0.50 2.87
N LEU A 11 -14.71 0.50 1.99
CA LEU A 11 -13.53 0.90 1.20
C LEU A 11 -12.49 1.61 2.06
N HIS A 12 -12.96 2.51 2.91
CA HIS A 12 -12.12 3.23 3.85
C HIS A 12 -12.14 2.52 5.21
N ARG A 13 -10.96 2.29 5.78
CA ARG A 13 -10.79 1.79 7.14
C ARG A 13 -9.74 2.64 7.83
N PRO A 14 -10.14 3.51 8.79
CA PRO A 14 -9.20 4.28 9.58
C PRO A 14 -8.22 3.37 10.32
N ALA A 15 -6.95 3.78 10.34
CA ALA A 15 -5.90 3.23 11.17
C ALA A 15 -5.27 4.36 12.00
N ILE A 16 -4.47 3.99 13.00
CA ILE A 16 -3.84 4.95 13.92
C ILE A 16 -3.04 6.01 13.16
N THR A 17 -2.32 5.61 12.11
CA THR A 17 -1.56 6.54 11.28
C THR A 17 -2.26 6.81 9.95
N ARG A 18 -2.10 8.04 9.45
CA ARG A 18 -2.62 8.45 8.13
C ARG A 18 -2.02 7.59 7.00
N ILE A 19 -0.75 7.19 7.12
CA ILE A 19 -0.07 6.35 6.14
C ILE A 19 -0.72 4.95 6.07
N ALA A 20 -0.94 4.30 7.22
CA ALA A 20 -1.64 3.02 7.27
C ALA A 20 -3.08 3.15 6.74
N THR A 21 -3.76 4.25 7.04
CA THR A 21 -5.13 4.51 6.56
C THR A 21 -5.19 4.56 5.03
N SER A 22 -4.29 5.32 4.39
CA SER A 22 -4.21 5.40 2.93
C SER A 22 -3.88 4.05 2.30
N PHE A 23 -2.92 3.32 2.88
CA PHE A 23 -2.52 2.01 2.38
C PHE A 23 -3.64 0.97 2.47
N ILE A 24 -4.31 0.90 3.62
CA ILE A 24 -5.44 -0.03 3.82
C ILE A 24 -6.58 0.31 2.87
N THR A 25 -6.86 1.60 2.66
CA THR A 25 -7.88 2.05 1.69
C THR A 25 -7.52 1.54 0.30
N LEU A 26 -6.27 1.74 -0.15
CA LEU A 26 -5.79 1.28 -1.45
C LEU A 26 -5.89 -0.26 -1.59
N ALA A 27 -5.57 -1.01 -0.53
CA ALA A 27 -5.71 -2.46 -0.50
C ALA A 27 -7.18 -2.91 -0.62
N GLN A 28 -8.12 -2.18 0.00
CA GLN A 28 -9.54 -2.45 -0.17
C GLN A 28 -10.02 -2.20 -1.59
N PHE A 29 -9.56 -1.13 -2.25
CA PHE A 29 -9.86 -0.89 -3.67
C PHE A 29 -9.43 -2.07 -4.53
N HIS A 30 -8.18 -2.52 -4.39
CA HIS A 30 -7.67 -3.66 -5.14
C HIS A 30 -8.49 -4.94 -4.90
N ARG A 31 -8.79 -5.24 -3.63
CA ARG A 31 -9.57 -6.43 -3.23
C ARG A 31 -11.01 -6.40 -3.74
N LEU A 32 -11.59 -5.20 -3.90
CA LEU A 32 -12.96 -5.00 -4.33
C LEU A 32 -13.06 -4.59 -5.81
N LYS A 33 -11.99 -4.73 -6.60
CA LYS A 33 -11.92 -4.33 -8.02
C LYS A 33 -13.17 -4.75 -8.81
N ASP A 34 -13.50 -6.04 -8.79
CA ASP A 34 -14.61 -6.56 -9.60
C ASP A 34 -15.98 -6.09 -9.08
N ASN A 35 -16.12 -5.95 -7.77
CA ASN A 35 -17.33 -5.43 -7.14
C ASN A 35 -17.55 -3.96 -7.51
N LEU A 36 -16.47 -3.16 -7.51
CA LEU A 36 -16.49 -1.76 -7.89
C LEU A 36 -16.80 -1.57 -9.38
N ARG A 37 -16.26 -2.43 -10.25
CA ARG A 37 -16.60 -2.46 -11.68
C ARG A 37 -18.07 -2.80 -11.92
N LYS A 38 -18.59 -3.84 -11.25
CA LYS A 38 -20.01 -4.21 -11.31
C LYS A 38 -20.91 -3.06 -10.85
N MET A 39 -20.55 -2.40 -9.74
CA MET A 39 -21.30 -1.26 -9.21
C MET A 39 -21.46 -0.15 -10.26
N VAL A 40 -20.39 0.29 -10.92
CA VAL A 40 -20.46 1.42 -11.88
C VAL A 40 -21.09 1.07 -13.24
N HIS A 41 -21.42 -0.20 -13.44
CA HIS A 41 -22.15 -0.69 -14.62
C HIS A 41 -23.61 -1.06 -14.32
N SER A 42 -24.01 -1.08 -13.04
CA SER A 42 -25.35 -1.45 -12.62
C SER A 42 -26.44 -0.47 -13.10
N ASP A 43 -27.66 -0.98 -13.23
CA ASP A 43 -28.81 -0.16 -13.59
C ASP A 43 -29.08 0.92 -12.54
N GLU A 44 -28.87 0.61 -11.26
CA GLU A 44 -28.99 1.60 -10.19
C GLU A 44 -27.96 2.71 -10.33
N TRP A 45 -26.73 2.40 -10.76
CA TRP A 45 -25.74 3.44 -11.06
C TRP A 45 -26.18 4.28 -12.26
N ASN A 46 -26.64 3.64 -13.33
CA ASN A 46 -27.05 4.35 -14.55
C ASN A 46 -28.26 5.26 -14.34
N ALA A 47 -29.19 4.86 -13.47
CA ALA A 47 -30.34 5.65 -13.05
C ALA A 47 -30.01 6.74 -12.01
N SER A 48 -28.82 6.70 -11.39
CA SER A 48 -28.42 7.65 -10.35
C SER A 48 -27.91 8.98 -10.91
N LYS A 49 -27.82 9.99 -10.04
CA LYS A 49 -27.17 11.27 -10.37
C LYS A 49 -25.68 11.16 -10.74
N TRP A 50 -25.00 10.08 -10.34
CA TRP A 50 -23.55 9.92 -10.52
C TRP A 50 -23.13 9.84 -11.99
N THR A 51 -24.05 9.52 -12.90
CA THR A 51 -23.80 9.57 -14.35
C THR A 51 -23.71 10.98 -14.90
N LYS A 52 -24.32 11.96 -14.23
CA LYS A 52 -24.35 13.37 -14.63
C LYS A 52 -23.27 14.20 -13.90
N GLU A 53 -22.83 13.73 -12.73
CA GLU A 53 -21.79 14.39 -11.95
C GLU A 53 -20.38 14.09 -12.49
N ALA A 54 -19.55 15.12 -12.64
CA ALA A 54 -18.17 14.99 -13.13
C ALA A 54 -17.33 14.00 -12.29
N GLY A 55 -17.55 13.95 -10.98
CA GLY A 55 -16.86 13.02 -10.08
C GLY A 55 -17.23 11.56 -10.36
N GLY A 56 -18.53 11.26 -10.56
CA GLY A 56 -18.99 9.90 -10.85
C GLY A 56 -18.50 9.40 -12.21
N MET A 57 -18.52 10.26 -13.23
CA MET A 57 -17.95 9.95 -14.55
C MET A 57 -16.46 9.62 -14.47
N LYS A 58 -15.68 10.42 -13.72
CA LYS A 58 -14.25 10.15 -13.48
C LYS A 58 -14.01 8.83 -12.77
N ILE A 59 -14.76 8.52 -11.71
CA ILE A 59 -14.64 7.25 -10.97
C ILE A 59 -14.92 6.06 -11.89
N LYS A 60 -16.00 6.13 -12.69
CA LYS A 60 -16.32 5.09 -13.66
C LYS A 60 -15.15 4.88 -14.62
N SER A 61 -14.60 5.96 -15.18
CA SER A 61 -13.42 5.90 -16.06
C SER A 61 -12.22 5.20 -15.39
N PHE A 62 -11.83 5.60 -14.18
CA PHE A 62 -10.72 4.97 -13.46
C PHE A 62 -10.93 3.48 -13.20
N PHE A 63 -12.14 3.06 -12.84
CA PHE A 63 -12.40 1.64 -12.59
C PHE A 63 -12.29 0.78 -13.85
N PHE A 64 -12.45 1.33 -15.05
CA PHE A 64 -12.24 0.58 -16.30
C PHE A 64 -10.81 0.68 -16.85
N GLN A 65 -10.00 1.64 -16.39
CA GLN A 65 -8.60 1.74 -16.78
C GLN A 65 -7.76 0.62 -16.13
N GLU A 66 -7.16 -0.27 -16.93
CA GLU A 66 -6.25 -1.29 -16.41
C GLU A 66 -4.96 -0.68 -15.82
N SER A 67 -4.50 0.46 -16.37
CA SER A 67 -3.35 1.19 -15.82
C SER A 67 -3.58 1.63 -14.37
N PHE A 68 -4.80 2.07 -14.02
CA PHE A 68 -5.15 2.41 -12.65
C PHE A 68 -4.94 1.22 -11.71
N TRP A 69 -5.48 0.04 -12.04
CA TRP A 69 -5.35 -1.15 -11.20
C TRP A 69 -3.91 -1.68 -11.15
N LYS A 70 -3.17 -1.61 -12.26
CA LYS A 70 -1.74 -1.93 -12.29
C LYS A 70 -0.96 -1.03 -11.33
N ASN A 71 -1.23 0.27 -11.34
CA ASN A 71 -0.58 1.24 -10.44
C ASN A 71 -0.97 1.00 -8.97
N VAL A 72 -2.24 0.70 -8.70
CA VAL A 72 -2.72 0.30 -7.36
C VAL A 72 -1.93 -0.92 -6.86
N LEU A 73 -1.84 -1.98 -7.66
CA LEU A 73 -1.10 -3.19 -7.30
C LEU A 73 0.40 -2.91 -7.11
N HIS A 74 0.98 -2.10 -7.98
CA HIS A 74 2.38 -1.70 -7.91
C HIS A 74 2.69 -0.97 -6.59
N ALA A 75 1.86 0.01 -6.22
CA ALA A 75 1.97 0.72 -4.95
C ALA A 75 1.80 -0.21 -3.73
N LEU A 76 0.90 -1.20 -3.81
CA LEU A 76 0.73 -2.19 -2.74
C LEU A 76 1.96 -3.10 -2.59
N LYS A 77 2.57 -3.52 -3.70
CA LYS A 77 3.79 -4.34 -3.70
C LYS A 77 4.99 -3.60 -3.10
N LEU A 78 5.14 -2.31 -3.42
CA LEU A 78 6.20 -1.47 -2.84
C LEU A 78 5.94 -1.12 -1.37
N GLY A 79 4.73 -0.63 -1.08
CA GLY A 79 4.40 -0.11 0.25
C GLY A 79 4.16 -1.19 1.30
N GLY A 80 3.64 -2.36 0.92
CA GLY A 80 3.25 -3.41 1.86
C GLY A 80 4.37 -3.84 2.81
N PRO A 81 5.54 -4.22 2.28
CA PRO A 81 6.69 -4.58 3.11
C PRO A 81 7.16 -3.45 4.03
N LEU A 82 7.15 -2.20 3.55
CA LEU A 82 7.53 -1.03 4.36
C LEU A 82 6.55 -0.77 5.51
N ILE A 83 5.24 -0.92 5.27
CA ILE A 83 4.22 -0.82 6.31
C ILE A 83 4.41 -1.91 7.37
N GLN A 84 4.87 -3.11 6.99
CA GLN A 84 5.19 -4.17 7.96
C GLN A 84 6.39 -3.79 8.83
N VAL A 85 7.44 -3.19 8.25
CA VAL A 85 8.58 -2.68 9.01
C VAL A 85 8.12 -1.62 10.01
N LEU A 86 7.33 -0.63 9.56
CA LEU A 86 6.78 0.41 10.44
C LEU A 86 5.98 -0.18 11.60
N ARG A 87 5.06 -1.11 11.32
CA ARG A 87 4.27 -1.77 12.36
C ARG A 87 5.13 -2.53 13.37
N MET A 88 6.24 -3.10 12.92
CA MET A 88 7.15 -3.86 13.77
C MET A 88 8.03 -2.95 14.64
N VAL A 89 8.46 -1.79 14.13
CA VAL A 89 9.25 -0.83 14.93
C VAL A 89 8.39 0.00 15.88
N ASP A 90 7.12 0.25 15.54
CA ASP A 90 6.13 0.87 16.43
C ASP A 90 5.64 -0.09 17.53
N GLY A 91 5.97 -1.39 17.43
CA GLY A 91 5.56 -2.39 18.40
C GLY A 91 6.41 -2.35 19.66
N GLU A 92 5.81 -2.02 20.80
CA GLU A 92 6.52 -1.93 22.11
C GLU A 92 6.99 -3.28 22.68
N ARG A 93 6.77 -4.39 21.99
CA ARG A 93 7.03 -5.74 22.53
C ARG A 93 8.51 -6.12 22.58
N LYS A 94 9.33 -5.57 21.68
CA LYS A 94 10.78 -5.82 21.61
C LYS A 94 11.51 -4.53 21.22
N PRO A 95 12.77 -4.32 21.65
CA PRO A 95 13.53 -3.13 21.28
C PRO A 95 13.81 -3.09 19.76
N PRO A 96 13.31 -2.09 19.01
CA PRO A 96 13.42 -2.04 17.56
C PRO A 96 14.85 -1.90 17.03
N MET A 97 15.77 -1.42 17.86
CA MET A 97 17.16 -1.19 17.48
C MET A 97 17.88 -2.48 17.02
N GLY A 98 17.52 -3.65 17.54
CA GLY A 98 18.19 -4.91 17.22
C GLY A 98 17.81 -5.53 15.87
N TYR A 99 16.70 -5.11 15.26
CA TYR A 99 16.14 -5.82 14.10
C TYR A 99 15.69 -4.92 12.96
N ILE A 100 15.75 -3.59 13.11
CA ILE A 100 15.35 -2.65 12.05
C ILE A 100 16.13 -2.83 10.75
N TYR A 101 17.43 -3.13 10.81
CA TYR A 101 18.26 -3.42 9.63
C TYR A 101 17.78 -4.68 8.91
N GLY A 102 17.73 -5.81 9.61
CA GLY A 102 17.26 -7.08 9.03
C GLY A 102 15.84 -7.00 8.48
N ALA A 103 14.94 -6.25 9.13
CA ALA A 103 13.59 -6.04 8.63
C ALA A 103 13.54 -5.18 7.37
N MET A 104 14.39 -4.15 7.26
CA MET A 104 14.51 -3.34 6.05
C MET A 104 15.05 -4.18 4.88
N ASP A 105 16.06 -5.01 5.12
CA ASP A 105 16.61 -5.93 4.12
C ASP A 105 15.55 -6.93 3.65
N GLN A 106 14.82 -7.56 4.58
CA GLN A 106 13.71 -8.45 4.26
C GLN A 106 12.60 -7.73 3.48
N ALA A 107 12.33 -6.47 3.80
CA ALA A 107 11.34 -5.67 3.07
C ALA A 107 11.77 -5.43 1.63
N LYS A 108 13.03 -5.04 1.39
CA LYS A 108 13.58 -4.90 0.03
C LYS A 108 13.55 -6.22 -0.73
N GLU A 109 13.96 -7.33 -0.10
CA GLU A 109 13.94 -8.64 -0.73
C GLU A 109 12.51 -9.05 -1.13
N THR A 110 11.53 -8.79 -0.26
CA THR A 110 10.11 -9.04 -0.54
C THR A 110 9.61 -8.20 -1.72
N ILE A 111 10.02 -6.93 -1.81
CA ILE A 111 9.71 -6.07 -2.95
C ILE A 111 10.29 -6.67 -4.24
N MET A 112 11.58 -7.02 -4.24
CA MET A 112 12.26 -7.60 -5.41
C MET A 112 11.56 -8.87 -5.89
N LYS A 113 11.27 -9.80 -4.97
CA LYS A 113 10.53 -11.04 -5.25
C LYS A 113 9.16 -10.76 -5.87
N SER A 114 8.43 -9.79 -5.34
CA SER A 114 7.08 -9.44 -5.83
C SER A 114 7.06 -8.92 -7.28
N PHE A 115 8.20 -8.40 -7.77
CA PHE A 115 8.40 -7.95 -9.14
C PHE A 115 9.23 -8.93 -9.98
N THR A 116 9.43 -10.17 -9.50
CA THR A 116 10.22 -11.19 -10.19
C THR A 116 11.63 -10.67 -10.53
N TYR A 117 12.22 -9.90 -9.61
CA TYR A 117 13.55 -9.30 -9.74
C TYR A 117 13.73 -8.36 -10.95
N LYS A 118 12.63 -7.86 -11.54
CA LYS A 118 12.68 -6.87 -12.63
C LYS A 118 12.96 -5.48 -12.05
N GLU A 119 14.24 -5.12 -11.99
CA GLU A 119 14.78 -3.91 -11.35
C GLU A 119 14.05 -2.61 -11.72
N VAL A 120 13.69 -2.44 -13.00
CA VAL A 120 12.95 -1.27 -13.50
C VAL A 120 11.68 -0.94 -12.70
N ASN A 121 11.08 -1.93 -12.04
CA ASN A 121 9.84 -1.76 -11.25
C ASN A 121 10.07 -1.28 -9.81
N TYR A 122 11.29 -1.32 -9.28
CA TYR A 122 11.54 -0.93 -7.89
C TYR A 122 12.79 -0.08 -7.69
N LYS A 123 13.64 0.10 -8.71
CA LYS A 123 14.87 0.88 -8.64
C LYS A 123 14.67 2.27 -8.05
N MET A 124 13.77 3.06 -8.64
CA MET A 124 13.46 4.41 -8.17
C MET A 124 12.95 4.43 -6.73
N ALA A 125 12.16 3.41 -6.34
CA ALA A 125 11.68 3.28 -4.97
C ALA A 125 12.83 2.99 -4.01
N PHE A 126 13.80 2.14 -4.40
CA PHE A 126 14.98 1.83 -3.60
C PHE A 126 15.88 3.04 -3.43
N GLU A 127 16.11 3.82 -4.49
CA GLU A 127 16.86 5.09 -4.40
C GLU A 127 16.23 6.06 -3.38
N ILE A 128 14.89 6.14 -3.35
CA ILE A 128 14.17 6.95 -2.36
C ILE A 128 14.33 6.36 -0.95
N ILE A 129 14.18 5.04 -0.80
CA ILE A 129 14.32 4.34 0.49
C ILE A 129 15.72 4.56 1.05
N ASP A 130 16.76 4.36 0.24
CA ASP A 130 18.16 4.45 0.64
C ASP A 130 18.53 5.86 1.04
N ARG A 131 18.13 6.85 0.23
CA ARG A 131 18.31 8.26 0.58
C ARG A 131 17.65 8.61 1.92
N ARG A 132 16.46 8.08 2.19
CA ARG A 132 15.75 8.31 3.47
C ARG A 132 16.42 7.57 4.63
N TRP A 133 16.87 6.35 4.38
CA TRP A 133 17.60 5.51 5.32
C TRP A 133 18.86 6.22 5.79
N ASP A 134 19.70 6.67 4.86
CA ASP A 134 20.99 7.32 5.17
C ASP A 134 20.82 8.61 5.99
N ILE A 135 19.77 9.38 5.70
CA ILE A 135 19.52 10.67 6.39
C ILE A 135 18.91 10.44 7.77
N GLN A 136 18.01 9.46 7.93
CA GLN A 136 17.13 9.38 9.10
C GLN A 136 17.41 8.18 10.01
N LEU A 137 17.65 7.01 9.44
CA LEU A 137 17.63 5.72 10.15
C LEU A 137 19.00 5.06 10.27
N HIS A 138 19.94 5.37 9.37
CA HIS A 138 21.31 4.89 9.42
C HIS A 138 22.09 5.61 10.51
N ARG A 139 22.00 5.10 11.74
CA ARG A 139 22.66 5.66 12.93
C ARG A 139 23.59 4.62 13.55
N PRO A 140 24.79 5.00 14.04
CA PRO A 140 25.70 4.07 14.69
C PRO A 140 25.06 3.23 15.79
N LEU A 141 24.11 3.80 16.54
CA LEU A 141 23.37 3.11 17.59
C LEU A 141 22.48 1.98 17.06
N HIS A 142 21.78 2.20 15.93
CA HIS A 142 20.96 1.17 15.31
C HIS A 142 21.83 0.06 14.69
N ALA A 143 22.97 0.43 14.10
CA ALA A 143 23.91 -0.55 13.55
C ALA A 143 24.54 -1.42 14.64
N ALA A 144 24.96 -0.81 15.75
CA ALA A 144 25.45 -1.55 16.92
C ALA A 144 24.37 -2.45 17.51
N GLY A 145 23.14 -1.96 17.63
CA GLY A 145 21.99 -2.74 18.08
C GLY A 145 21.77 -3.99 17.22
N TYR A 146 21.85 -3.85 15.90
CA TYR A 146 21.73 -4.97 14.97
C TYR A 146 22.87 -6.00 15.13
N TYR A 147 24.12 -5.54 15.19
CA TYR A 147 25.28 -6.43 15.30
C TYR A 147 25.35 -7.18 16.64
N LEU A 148 24.89 -6.55 17.71
CA LEU A 148 24.90 -7.09 19.07
C LEU A 148 23.59 -7.82 19.43
N ASN A 149 22.67 -7.97 18.48
CA ASN A 149 21.43 -8.72 18.69
C ASN A 149 21.77 -10.22 18.71
N PRO A 150 21.64 -10.91 19.87
CA PRO A 150 22.05 -12.30 20.04
C PRO A 150 21.17 -13.32 19.30
#